data_AF-A0A7C9VE75-F1
#
_entry.id   AF-A0A7C9VE75-F1
#
_cell.length_a   1.000
_cell.length_b   1.000
_cell.length_c   1.000
_cell.angle_alpha   90.00
_cell.angle_beta   90.00
_cell.angle_gamma   90.00
#
_symmetry.space_group_name_H-M   'P 1'
#
loop_
_entity.id
_entity.type
_entity.pdbx_description
1 polymer ?
#
loop_
_entity_poly.entity_id
_entity_poly.type
_entity_poly.pdbx_seq_one_letter_code
_entity_poly.pdbx_strand_id
1 'polypeptide(L)' 'MNDTFASAPRSIIATWSERIRFRWNLEQMAKANPHLIDDIGLTKRQAEAEIAKRFWQA' A
#
# COMPACT_ATOMS: atom_id res chain seq x y z
N MET A 1 17.55 -30.59 2.33
CA MET A 1 16.12 -30.84 2.58
C MET A 1 15.64 -29.79 3.56
N ASN A 2 14.61 -29.06 3.14
CA ASN A 2 13.62 -28.26 3.85
C ASN A 2 14.08 -27.25 4.91
N ASP A 3 13.97 -25.95 4.57
CA ASP A 3 13.49 -24.89 5.48
C ASP A 3 12.97 -23.60 4.79
N THR A 4 12.86 -23.54 3.45
CA THR A 4 12.49 -22.29 2.75
C THR A 4 10.97 -22.01 2.69
N PHE A 5 10.11 -22.96 3.09
CA PHE A 5 8.65 -22.82 2.91
C PHE A 5 7.87 -22.41 4.19
N ALA A 6 8.50 -22.49 5.37
CA ALA A 6 7.82 -22.13 6.63
C ALA A 6 7.64 -20.61 6.84
N SER A 7 8.32 -19.78 6.04
CA SER A 7 8.27 -18.30 6.14
C SER A 7 7.43 -17.62 5.05
N ALA A 8 7.22 -18.25 3.89
CA ALA A 8 6.56 -17.62 2.74
C ALA A 8 5.14 -17.12 3.03
N PRO A 9 4.27 -17.86 3.75
CA PRO A 9 2.92 -17.36 4.08
C PRO A 9 2.95 -16.14 5.00
N ARG A 10 3.85 -16.13 6.00
CA ARG A 10 4.00 -15.00 6.94
C ARG A 10 4.56 -13.76 6.23
N SER A 11 5.49 -13.95 5.29
CA SER A 11 6.02 -12.88 4.44
C SER A 11 4.94 -12.25 3.55
N ILE A 12 4.03 -13.06 2.98
CA ILE A 12 2.93 -12.58 2.15
C ILE A 12 1.91 -11.79 2.98
N ILE A 13 1.55 -12.29 4.17
CA ILE A 13 0.64 -11.59 5.09
C ILE A 13 1.22 -10.25 5.55
N ALA A 14 2.51 -10.22 5.89
CA ALA A 14 3.21 -8.99 6.26
C ALA A 14 3.18 -7.98 5.09
N THR A 15 3.49 -8.44 3.88
CA THR A 15 3.46 -7.60 2.66
C THR A 15 2.06 -7.01 2.42
N TRP A 16 1.00 -7.81 2.53
CA TRP A 16 -0.36 -7.29 2.38
C TRP A 16 -0.74 -6.31 3.49
N SER A 17 -0.30 -6.56 4.72
CA SER A 17 -0.55 -5.67 5.86
C SER A 17 0.13 -4.31 5.67
N GLU A 18 1.37 -4.29 5.18
CA GLU A 18 2.10 -3.07 4.84
C GLU A 18 1.40 -2.28 3.72
N ARG A 19 0.94 -2.96 2.67
CA ARG A 19 0.20 -2.32 1.57
C ARG A 19 -1.12 -1.70 2.03
N ILE A 20 -1.89 -2.42 2.86
CA ILE A 20 -3.14 -1.90 3.41
C ILE A 20 -2.85 -0.65 4.24
N ARG A 21 -1.83 -0.68 5.11
CA ARG A 21 -1.44 0.48 5.92
C ARG A 21 -1.00 1.66 5.06
N PHE A 22 -0.19 1.40 4.03
CA PHE A 22 0.23 2.44 3.08
C PHE A 22 -0.95 3.10 2.38
N ARG A 23 -1.87 2.31 1.81
CA ARG A 23 -3.07 2.83 1.12
C ARG A 23 -4.00 3.59 2.05
N TRP A 24 -4.16 3.12 3.29
CA TRP A 24 -4.95 3.83 4.29
C TRP A 24 -4.34 5.20 4.64
N ASN A 25 -3.02 5.26 4.88
CA ASN A 25 -2.33 6.53 5.12
C ASN A 25 -2.45 7.48 3.92
N LEU A 26 -2.34 6.95 2.70
CA LEU A 26 -2.49 7.71 1.47
C LEU A 26 -3.91 8.27 1.32
N GLU A 27 -4.94 7.48 1.66
CA GLU A 27 -6.33 7.93 1.66
C GLU A 27 -6.58 9.04 2.69
N GLN A 28 -6.04 8.90 3.90
CA GLN A 28 -6.15 9.95 4.92
C GLN A 28 -5.45 11.24 4.46
N MET A 29 -4.27 11.14 3.86
CA MET A 29 -3.55 12.28 3.32
C MET A 29 -4.31 12.95 2.18
N ALA A 30 -4.87 12.18 1.24
CA ALA A 30 -5.64 12.71 0.12
C ALA A 30 -6.90 13.45 0.59
N LYS A 31 -7.52 13.02 1.69
CA LYS A 31 -8.70 13.69 2.29
C LYS A 31 -8.31 14.94 3.10
N ALA A 32 -7.29 14.85 3.95
CA ALA A 32 -6.95 15.90 4.89
C ALA A 32 -6.04 16.98 4.27
N ASN A 33 -5.06 16.57 3.47
CA ASN A 33 -4.00 17.43 2.96
C ASN A 33 -3.64 17.04 1.51
N PRO A 34 -4.54 17.26 0.53
CA PRO A 34 -4.34 16.79 -0.84
C PRO A 34 -3.08 17.36 -1.53
N HIS A 35 -2.58 18.52 -1.10
CA HIS A 35 -1.34 19.10 -1.63
C HIS A 35 -0.10 18.26 -1.28
N LEU A 36 -0.11 17.52 -0.17
CA LEU A 36 1.00 16.66 0.23
C LEU A 36 1.17 15.45 -0.70
N ILE A 37 0.13 15.08 -1.45
CA ILE A 37 0.21 14.02 -2.46
C ILE A 37 1.21 14.41 -3.55
N ASP A 38 1.12 15.65 -4.03
CA ASP A 38 2.04 16.20 -5.03
C ASP A 38 3.44 16.39 -4.43
N ASP A 39 3.56 16.77 -3.15
CA ASP A 39 4.85 16.94 -2.45
C ASP A 39 5.63 15.61 -2.29
N ILE A 40 4.94 14.47 -2.19
CA ILE A 40 5.58 13.14 -2.20
C ILE A 40 5.78 12.57 -3.62
N GLY A 41 5.55 13.38 -4.65
CA GLY A 41 5.79 13.01 -6.05
C GLY A 41 4.69 12.18 -6.70
N LEU A 42 3.49 12.12 -6.11
CA LEU A 42 2.33 11.49 -6.73
C LEU A 42 1.37 12.56 -7.23
N THR A 43 0.78 12.36 -8.40
CA THR A 43 -0.41 13.13 -8.75
C THR A 43 -1.63 12.59 -7.98
N LYS A 44 -2.62 13.45 -7.74
CA LYS A 44 -3.92 13.03 -7.18
C LYS A 44 -4.50 11.78 -7.88
N ARG A 45 -4.47 11.73 -9.21
CA ARG A 45 -4.99 10.59 -9.99
C ARG A 45 -4.20 9.31 -9.74
N GLN A 46 -2.88 9.39 -9.56
CA GLN A 46 -2.06 8.22 -9.22
C GLN A 46 -2.37 7.73 -7.81
N ALA A 47 -2.56 8.63 -6.85
CA ALA A 47 -2.96 8.26 -5.50
C ALA A 47 -4.33 7.59 -5.47
N GLU A 48 -5.31 8.13 -6.19
CA GLU A 48 -6.65 7.53 -6.31
C GLU A 48 -6.59 6.14 -6.96
N ALA A 49 -5.78 5.98 -8.01
CA ALA A 49 -5.58 4.68 -8.66
C ALA A 49 -4.93 3.65 -7.72
N GLU A 50 -3.97 4.08 -6.89
CA GLU A 50 -3.32 3.20 -5.91
C GLU A 50 -4.29 2.80 -4.77
N ILE A 51 -5.08 3.75 -4.26
CA ILE A 51 -6.09 3.48 -3.22
C ILE A 51 -7.16 2.50 -3.73
N ALA A 52 -7.55 2.59 -5.01
CA ALA A 52 -8.54 1.71 -5.62
C ALA A 52 -8.07 0.27 -5.82
N LYS A 53 -6.77 -0.03 -5.69
CA LYS A 53 -6.25 -1.40 -5.84
C LYS A 53 -6.76 -2.32 -4.73
N ARG A 54 -7.13 -3.54 -5.11
CA ARG A 54 -7.44 -4.64 -4.18
C ARG A 54 -6.23 -4.99 -3.31
N PHE A 55 -6.46 -5.50 -2.09
CA PHE A 55 -5.38 -5.72 -1.10
C PHE A 55 -4.26 -6.65 -1.60
N TRP A 56 -4.58 -7.62 -2.47
CA TRP A 56 -3.62 -8.56 -3.04
C TRP A 56 -2.84 -8.01 -4.23
N GLN A 57 -3.35 -6.93 -4.85
CA GLN A 57 -2.74 -6.35 -6.04
C GLN A 57 -1.56 -5.47 -5.63
N ALA A 58 -0.41 -5.69 -6.28
CA ALA A 58 0.77 -4.83 -6.19
C ALA A 58 0.59 -3.57 -7.04
#